data_AF-A0A2A3JU66-F1
#
_entry.id   AF-A0A2A3JU66-F1
#
_cell.length_a   1.000
_cell.length_b   1.000
_cell.length_c   1.000
_cell.angle_alpha   90.00
_cell.angle_beta   90.00
_cell.angle_gamma   90.00
#
_symmetry.space_group_name_H-M   'P 1'
#
loop_
_entity.id
_entity.type
_entity.pdbx_description
1 polymer ?
#
loop_
_entity_poly.entity_id
_entity_poly.type
_entity_poly.pdbx_seq_one_letter_code
_entity_poly.pdbx_strand_id
1 'polypeptide(L)'
;MTNPEKSLFAAELALGLLPAQEQDEGLRAVARDPELLRELDFWQSRFIGFMGPVEDEVPPPRVYTALQARLFGEDAPRSFWRDLLAPENRGLLVLVIAVKLGVIALLVYALF
;
A
#
# COMPACT_ATOMS: atom_id res chain seq x y z
N MET A 1 22.40 -29.25 3.57
CA MET A 1 22.51 -28.82 4.98
C MET A 1 22.88 -27.35 4.93
N THR A 2 22.02 -26.46 5.42
CA THR A 2 22.30 -25.02 5.38
C THR A 2 23.44 -24.69 6.32
N ASN A 3 24.30 -23.75 5.93
CA ASN A 3 25.41 -23.32 6.77
C ASN A 3 24.87 -22.70 8.08
N PRO A 4 25.23 -23.21 9.27
CA PRO A 4 24.70 -22.71 10.54
C PRO A 4 25.03 -21.23 10.79
N GLU A 5 26.18 -20.73 10.31
CA GLU A 5 26.55 -19.32 10.44
C GLU A 5 25.63 -18.42 9.60
N LYS A 6 25.29 -18.85 8.38
CA LYS A 6 24.33 -18.14 7.53
C LYS A 6 22.93 -18.13 8.15
N SER A 7 22.51 -19.24 8.73
CA SER A 7 21.21 -19.33 9.39
C SER A 7 21.13 -18.40 10.61
N LEU A 8 22.20 -18.35 11.42
CA LEU A 8 22.29 -17.40 12.55
C LEU A 8 22.24 -15.96 12.06
N PHE A 9 23.05 -15.60 11.06
CA PHE A 9 23.06 -14.26 10.50
C PHE A 9 21.69 -13.85 9.94
N ALA A 10 21.00 -14.76 9.26
CA ALA A 10 19.64 -14.52 8.77
C ALA A 10 18.63 -14.28 9.92
N ALA A 11 18.78 -14.98 11.04
CA ALA A 11 17.95 -14.77 12.23
C ALA A 11 18.19 -13.40 12.87
N GLU A 12 19.45 -12.99 13.01
CA GLU A 12 19.83 -11.67 13.52
C GLU A 12 19.34 -10.54 12.61
N LEU A 13 19.47 -10.73 11.30
CA LEU A 13 18.94 -9.82 10.28
C LEU A 13 17.42 -9.70 10.36
N ALA A 14 16.70 -10.81 10.55
CA ALA A 14 15.24 -10.84 10.69
C ALA A 14 14.75 -10.09 11.93
N LEU A 15 15.47 -10.21 13.05
CA LEU A 15 15.15 -9.54 14.31
C LEU A 15 15.66 -8.08 14.35
N GLY A 16 16.49 -7.66 13.39
CA GLY A 16 17.08 -6.33 13.37
C GLY A 16 18.10 -6.12 14.50
N LEU A 17 18.82 -7.17 14.90
CA LEU A 17 19.81 -7.11 15.99
C LEU A 17 21.18 -6.59 15.51
N LEU A 18 21.38 -6.50 14.19
CA LEU A 18 22.62 -6.07 13.59
C LEU A 18 22.77 -4.53 13.64
N PRO A 19 24.02 -4.02 13.67
CA PRO A 19 24.29 -2.60 13.45
C PRO A 19 23.70 -2.13 12.12
N ALA A 20 23.30 -0.85 12.03
CA ALA A 20 22.62 -0.31 10.85
C ALA A 20 23.37 -0.56 9.52
N GLN A 21 24.69 -0.46 9.53
CA GLN A 21 25.50 -0.74 8.34
C GLN A 21 25.44 -2.22 7.92
N GLU A 22 25.57 -3.14 8.87
CA GLU A 22 25.51 -4.59 8.63
C GLU A 22 24.10 -5.03 8.24
N GLN A 23 23.07 -4.38 8.76
CA GLN A 23 21.68 -4.59 8.36
C GLN A 23 21.50 -4.27 6.86
N ASP A 24 21.96 -3.11 6.40
CA ASP A 24 21.86 -2.70 4.99
C ASP A 24 22.70 -3.58 4.06
N GLU A 25 23.89 -3.98 4.51
CA GLU A 25 24.76 -4.91 3.78
C GLU A 25 24.16 -6.31 3.70
N GLY A 26 23.57 -6.80 4.79
CA GLY A 26 22.87 -8.08 4.87
C GLY A 26 21.67 -8.12 3.94
N LEU A 27 20.84 -7.08 3.92
CA LEU A 27 19.71 -6.98 2.97
C LEU A 27 20.18 -6.97 1.50
N ARG A 28 21.31 -6.31 1.21
CA ARG A 28 21.93 -6.35 -0.13
C ARG A 28 22.49 -7.74 -0.47
N ALA A 29 23.00 -8.48 0.51
CA ALA A 29 23.51 -9.84 0.32
C ALA A 29 22.38 -10.84 0.06
N VAL A 30 21.25 -10.70 0.76
CA VAL A 30 20.03 -11.51 0.54
C VAL A 30 19.57 -11.48 -0.91
N ALA A 31 19.64 -10.33 -1.58
CA ALA A 31 19.28 -10.19 -2.98
C ALA A 31 20.19 -10.98 -3.95
N ARG A 32 21.37 -11.43 -3.51
CA ARG A 32 22.38 -12.12 -4.34
C ARG A 32 22.60 -13.58 -3.92
N ASP A 33 22.16 -13.97 -2.73
CA ASP A 33 22.32 -15.33 -2.19
C ASP A 33 20.95 -16.00 -1.93
N PRO A 34 20.51 -16.92 -2.81
CA PRO A 34 19.24 -17.64 -2.66
C PRO A 34 19.18 -18.57 -1.43
N GLU A 35 20.32 -18.98 -0.86
CA GLU A 35 20.33 -19.74 0.40
C GLU A 35 20.02 -18.82 1.57
N LEU A 36 20.64 -17.64 1.62
CA LEU A 36 20.39 -16.64 2.65
C LEU A 36 18.96 -16.12 2.61
N LEU A 37 18.40 -15.91 1.41
CA LEU A 37 16.99 -15.55 1.24
C LEU A 37 16.03 -16.58 1.86
N ARG A 38 16.28 -17.87 1.64
CA ARG A 38 15.46 -18.95 2.21
C ARG A 38 15.56 -19.02 3.73
N GLU A 39 16.75 -18.81 4.29
CA GLU A 39 16.93 -18.77 5.74
C GLU A 39 16.26 -17.54 6.35
N LEU A 40 16.34 -16.37 5.70
CA LEU A 40 15.65 -15.16 6.16
C LEU A 40 14.13 -15.36 6.19
N ASP A 41 13.56 -15.92 5.11
CA ASP A 41 12.12 -16.23 5.01
C ASP A 41 11.67 -17.24 6.08
N PHE A 42 12.48 -18.28 6.32
CA PHE A 42 12.25 -19.24 7.39
C PHE A 42 12.18 -18.56 8.76
N TRP A 43 13.15 -17.70 9.08
CA TRP A 43 13.21 -17.03 10.37
C TRP A 43 12.09 -16.00 10.54
N GLN A 44 11.77 -15.21 9.51
CA GLN A 44 10.63 -14.28 9.54
C GLN A 44 9.31 -15.01 9.82
N SER A 45 9.05 -16.10 9.10
CA SER A 45 7.86 -16.93 9.30
C SER A 45 7.82 -17.53 10.71
N ARG A 46 8.96 -17.99 11.21
CA ARG A 46 9.08 -18.55 12.56
C ARG A 46 8.79 -17.51 13.64
N PHE A 47 9.32 -16.29 13.49
CA PHE A 47 9.13 -15.22 14.48
C PHE A 47 7.72 -14.67 14.50
N ILE A 48 7.06 -14.57 13.33
CA ILE A 48 5.63 -14.20 13.27
C ILE A 48 4.79 -15.15 14.12
N GLY A 49 5.08 -16.45 14.11
CA GLY A 49 4.38 -17.43 14.95
C GLY A 49 4.57 -17.24 16.46
N PHE A 50 5.56 -16.47 16.89
CA PHE A 50 5.76 -16.11 18.30
C PHE A 50 5.11 -14.77 18.68
N MET A 51 4.70 -13.97 17.69
CA MET A 51 3.94 -12.77 17.97
C MET A 51 2.51 -13.15 18.37
N GLY A 52 2.08 -12.62 19.53
CA GLY A 52 0.68 -12.68 19.93
C GLY A 52 -0.16 -11.68 19.11
N PRO A 53 -1.44 -11.50 19.49
CA PRO A 53 -2.27 -10.44 18.94
C PRO A 53 -1.57 -9.09 19.17
N VAL A 54 -1.26 -8.39 18.08
CA VAL A 54 -0.79 -7.00 18.10
C VAL A 54 -2.01 -6.14 17.84
N GLU A 55 -2.22 -5.11 18.66
CA GLU A 55 -3.32 -4.17 18.45
C GLU A 55 -3.05 -3.35 17.17
N ASP A 56 -4.07 -3.22 16.33
CA ASP A 56 -3.95 -2.41 15.12
C ASP A 56 -3.92 -0.93 15.47
N GLU A 57 -2.79 -0.27 15.20
CA GLU A 57 -2.69 1.19 15.28
C GLU A 57 -2.93 1.82 13.91
N VAL A 58 -3.86 2.78 13.84
CA VAL A 58 -4.16 3.51 12.59
C VAL A 58 -3.09 4.59 12.37
N PRO A 59 -2.21 4.47 11.35
CA PRO A 59 -1.24 5.51 11.07
C PRO A 59 -1.93 6.78 10.54
N PRO A 60 -1.29 7.97 10.67
CA PRO A 60 -1.84 9.19 10.09
C PRO A 60 -2.10 9.04 8.58
N PRO A 61 -3.26 9.46 8.04
CA PRO A 61 -3.62 9.25 6.63
C PRO A 61 -2.58 9.75 5.63
N ARG A 62 -1.84 10.80 5.99
CA ARG A 62 -0.76 11.38 5.19
C ARG A 62 0.37 10.39 4.87
N VAL A 63 0.59 9.39 5.72
CA VAL A 63 1.69 8.41 5.55
C VAL A 63 1.46 7.56 4.30
N TYR A 64 0.22 7.12 4.08
CA TYR A 64 -0.14 6.32 2.91
C TYR A 64 0.06 7.13 1.62
N THR A 65 -0.45 8.36 1.57
CA THR A 65 -0.29 9.25 0.40
C THR A 65 1.19 9.55 0.12
N ALA A 66 2.00 9.80 1.16
CA ALA A 66 3.43 10.04 1.00
C ALA A 66 4.18 8.81 0.48
N LEU A 67 3.81 7.60 0.94
CA LEU A 67 4.38 6.35 0.44
C LEU A 67 4.02 6.11 -1.03
N GLN A 68 2.75 6.32 -1.41
CA GLN A 68 2.32 6.22 -2.80
C GLN A 68 3.12 7.15 -3.70
N ALA A 69 3.22 8.43 -3.34
CA ALA A 69 3.96 9.42 -4.11
C ALA A 69 5.46 9.07 -4.24
N ARG A 70 6.07 8.54 -3.18
CA ARG A 70 7.50 8.16 -3.18
C ARG A 70 7.80 6.92 -4.01
N LEU A 71 6.93 5.90 -3.93
CA LEU A 71 7.17 4.60 -4.57
C LEU A 71 6.76 4.57 -6.04
N PHE A 72 5.69 5.29 -6.39
CA PHE A 72 5.10 5.26 -7.73
C PHE A 72 5.19 6.59 -8.48
N GLY A 73 5.71 7.65 -7.83
CA GLY A 73 5.65 9.02 -8.32
C GLY A 73 4.34 9.71 -7.92
N GLU A 74 4.26 11.03 -8.09
CA GLU A 74 3.01 11.74 -7.93
C GLU A 74 2.01 11.24 -8.98
N ASP A 75 0.92 10.61 -8.53
CA ASP A 75 -0.26 10.46 -9.37
C ASP A 75 -0.60 11.83 -9.94
N ALA A 76 -0.55 11.95 -11.27
CA ALA A 76 -0.82 13.19 -11.99
C ALA A 76 -1.98 13.94 -11.33
N PRO A 77 -1.88 15.28 -11.13
CA PRO A 77 -2.78 16.04 -10.27
C PRO A 77 -4.21 15.62 -10.54
N ARG A 78 -4.90 15.12 -9.49
CA ARG A 78 -6.28 14.62 -9.57
C ARG A 78 -7.10 15.60 -10.39
N SER A 79 -7.30 15.26 -11.66
CA SER A 79 -8.07 16.09 -12.55
C SER A 79 -9.51 15.91 -12.11
N PHE A 80 -10.12 16.97 -11.60
CA PHE A 80 -11.52 17.01 -11.19
C PHE A 80 -12.45 16.34 -12.22
N TRP A 81 -12.11 16.46 -13.51
CA TRP A 81 -12.80 15.81 -14.62
C TRP A 81 -12.63 14.28 -14.67
N ARG A 82 -11.45 13.75 -14.31
CA ARG A 82 -11.22 12.30 -14.23
C ARG A 82 -11.93 11.67 -13.03
N ASP A 83 -11.92 12.33 -11.88
CA ASP A 83 -12.65 11.85 -10.70
C ASP A 83 -14.16 11.86 -10.97
N LEU A 84 -14.69 12.90 -11.62
CA LEU A 84 -16.11 12.95 -11.95
C LEU A 84 -16.52 11.87 -12.99
N LEU A 85 -15.64 11.55 -13.95
CA LEU A 85 -15.86 10.53 -14.97
C LEU A 85 -15.52 9.09 -14.52
N ALA A 86 -15.04 8.91 -13.29
CA ALA A 86 -14.68 7.61 -12.75
C ALA A 86 -15.91 6.66 -12.73
N PRO A 87 -15.73 5.35 -12.97
CA PRO A 87 -16.83 4.38 -13.05
C PRO A 87 -17.70 4.36 -11.79
N GLU A 88 -17.08 4.58 -10.63
CA GLU A 88 -17.69 4.62 -9.30
C GLU A 88 -18.69 5.78 -9.13
N ASN A 89 -18.49 6.89 -9.84
CA ASN A 89 -19.29 8.12 -9.71
C ASN A 89 -20.43 8.23 -10.75
N ARG A 90 -20.59 7.22 -11.61
CA ARG A 90 -21.63 7.20 -12.65
C ARG A 90 -23.05 7.27 -12.08
N GLY A 91 -23.30 6.69 -10.91
CA GLY A 91 -24.62 6.74 -10.25
C GLY A 91 -25.03 8.16 -9.86
N LEU A 92 -24.11 8.92 -9.26
CA LEU A 92 -24.30 10.34 -8.91
C LEU A 92 -24.50 11.21 -10.15
N LEU A 93 -23.74 10.96 -11.22
CA LEU A 93 -23.89 11.66 -12.49
C LEU A 93 -25.28 11.48 -13.10
N VAL A 94 -25.78 10.25 -13.15
CA VAL A 94 -27.12 9.96 -13.69
C VAL A 94 -28.22 10.66 -12.87
N LEU A 95 -28.09 10.66 -11.55
CA LEU A 95 -29.04 11.35 -10.66
C LEU A 95 -29.07 12.86 -10.93
N VAL A 96 -27.90 13.51 -11.01
CA VAL A 96 -27.80 14.95 -11.29
C VAL A 96 -28.40 15.30 -12.65
N ILE A 97 -28.14 14.49 -13.68
CA ILE A 97 -28.72 14.68 -15.01
C ILE A 97 -30.24 14.53 -14.98
N ALA A 98 -30.76 13.49 -14.31
CA ALA A 98 -32.19 13.24 -14.19
C ALA A 98 -32.92 14.39 -13.48
N VAL A 99 -32.36 14.89 -12.37
CA VAL A 99 -32.89 16.06 -11.66
C VAL A 99 -32.89 17.30 -12.57
N LYS A 100 -31.79 17.55 -13.29
CA LYS A 100 -31.67 18.71 -14.17
C LYS A 100 -32.69 18.66 -15.31
N LEU A 101 -32.90 17.50 -15.92
CA LEU A 101 -33.91 17.30 -16.96
C LEU A 101 -35.33 17.47 -16.41
N GLY A 102 -35.60 16.97 -15.19
CA GLY A 102 -36.89 17.16 -14.51
C GLY A 102 -37.20 18.64 -14.27
N VAL A 103 -36.22 19.42 -13.80
CA VAL A 103 -36.38 20.88 -13.61
C VAL A 103 -36.64 21.59 -14.94
N ILE A 104 -35.91 21.24 -16.01
CA ILE A 104 -36.12 21.82 -17.35
C ILE A 104 -37.52 21.48 -17.85
N ALA A 105 -37.96 20.22 -17.73
CA ALA A 105 -39.30 19.82 -18.14
C ALA A 105 -40.39 20.55 -17.34
N LEU A 106 -40.20 20.74 -16.04
CA LEU A 106 -41.10 21.52 -15.18
C LEU A 106 -41.18 22.98 -15.63
N LEU A 107 -40.03 23.62 -15.93
CA LEU A 107 -40.00 25.00 -16.41
C LEU A 107 -40.68 25.15 -17.78
N VAL A 108 -40.46 24.20 -18.69
CA VAL A 108 -41.14 24.18 -19.99
C VAL A 108 -42.64 24.02 -19.80
N TYR A 109 -43.08 23.10 -18.94
CA TYR A 109 -44.50 22.91 -18.61
C TYR A 109 -45.12 24.15 -17.95
N ALA A 110 -44.37 24.90 -17.14
CA ALA A 110 -44.87 26.12 -16.52
C ALA A 110 -44.95 27.32 -17.48
N LEU A 111 -44.23 27.26 -18.62
CA LEU A 111 -44.15 28.34 -19.61
C LEU A 111 -45.12 28.17 -20.79
N PHE A 112 -45.63 26.95 -21.03
CA PHE A 112 -46.58 26.60 -22.09
C PHE A 112 -47.92 26.17 -21.51
#